data_AF-A0A9J5ZXV2-F1
#
_entry.id   AF-A0A9J5ZXV2-F1
#
_cell.length_a   1.000
_cell.length_b   1.000
_cell.length_c   1.000
_cell.angle_alpha   90.00
_cell.angle_beta   90.00
_cell.angle_gamma   90.00
#
_symmetry.space_group_name_H-M   'P 1'
#
loop_
_entity.id
_entity.type
_entity.pdbx_description
1 polymer ?
#
loop_
_entity_poly.entity_id
_entity_poly.type
_entity_poly.pdbx_seq_one_letter_code
_entity_poly.pdbx_strand_id
1 'polypeptide(L)'
;MKSEGNIWMHIPPNDCSWYWKKLNSLKNDMIDWYTNDSEVIAVLERTRRKHWKQFKKELVAAIWAAIVYYTWKARNWTTFKNMSVQTETVVLQIKKDIVERLDLLKMGRKGRSCTSLIHRLIWN
;
A
#
# COMPACT_ATOMS: atom_id res chain seq x y z
N MET A 1 8.89 17.24 -19.40
CA MET A 1 8.66 17.64 -17.99
C MET A 1 7.60 16.72 -17.40
N LYS A 2 7.99 15.69 -16.64
CA LYS A 2 7.01 14.88 -15.90
C LYS A 2 6.63 15.72 -14.68
N SER A 3 5.45 16.32 -14.69
CA SER A 3 4.96 16.98 -13.49
C SER A 3 4.97 15.95 -12.37
N GLU A 4 5.52 16.32 -11.22
CA GLU A 4 5.42 15.57 -9.97
C GLU A 4 3.97 15.63 -9.47
N GLY A 5 3.02 15.24 -10.33
CA GLY A 5 1.62 15.16 -10.03
C GLY A 5 1.43 14.11 -8.96
N ASN A 6 0.88 14.52 -7.83
CA ASN A 6 0.41 13.63 -6.79
C ASN A 6 -0.34 12.46 -7.45
N ILE A 7 0.17 11.24 -7.29
CA ILE A 7 -0.35 10.04 -7.95
C ILE A 7 -1.86 9.86 -7.68
N TRP A 8 -2.32 10.39 -6.55
CA TRP A 8 -3.69 10.30 -6.08
C TRP A 8 -4.62 11.22 -6.85
N MET A 9 -4.09 12.27 -7.47
CA MET A 9 -4.84 13.28 -8.23
C MET A 9 -5.10 12.88 -9.68
N HIS A 10 -4.69 11.68 -10.11
CA HIS A 10 -5.04 11.20 -11.44
C HIS A 10 -6.55 10.96 -11.55
N ILE A 11 -7.23 11.71 -12.41
CA ILE A 11 -8.65 11.53 -12.73
C ILE A 11 -8.73 10.80 -14.08
N PRO A 12 -9.37 9.62 -14.15
CA PRO A 12 -9.51 8.90 -15.40
C PRO A 12 -10.53 9.60 -16.35
N PRO A 13 -10.37 9.47 -17.67
CA PRO A 13 -11.35 9.95 -18.65
C PRO A 13 -12.76 9.36 -18.45
N ASN A 14 -13.83 10.10 -18.79
CA ASN A 14 -15.22 9.64 -18.57
C ASN A 14 -15.60 8.38 -19.39
N ASP A 15 -14.95 8.19 -20.53
CA ASP A 15 -15.11 7.07 -21.46
C ASP A 15 -14.22 5.85 -21.10
N CYS A 16 -13.51 5.89 -19.97
CA CYS A 16 -12.67 4.76 -19.56
C CYS A 16 -13.50 3.48 -19.29
N SER A 17 -12.85 2.33 -19.49
CA SER A 17 -13.49 1.03 -19.34
C SER A 17 -14.01 0.80 -17.91
N TRP A 18 -14.99 -0.10 -17.76
CA TRP A 18 -15.52 -0.48 -16.44
C TRP A 18 -14.41 -0.88 -15.45
N TYR A 19 -13.37 -1.55 -15.94
CA TYR A 19 -12.20 -1.93 -15.15
C TYR A 19 -11.49 -0.70 -14.55
N TRP A 20 -11.29 0.35 -15.35
CA TRP A 20 -10.69 1.60 -14.88
C TRP A 20 -11.57 2.33 -13.88
N LYS A 21 -12.89 2.33 -14.08
CA LYS A 21 -13.85 2.91 -13.12
C LYS A 21 -13.78 2.18 -11.77
N LYS A 22 -13.70 0.84 -11.79
CA LYS A 22 -13.59 0.02 -10.58
C LYS A 22 -12.25 0.24 -9.84
N LEU A 23 -11.14 0.29 -10.59
CA LEU A 23 -9.82 0.64 -10.05
C LEU A 23 -9.83 2.01 -9.38
N ASN A 24 -10.45 3.01 -10.02
CA ASN A 24 -10.47 4.37 -9.50
C ASN A 24 -11.34 4.50 -8.23
N SER A 25 -12.45 3.75 -8.15
CA SER A 25 -13.25 3.64 -6.91
C SER A 25 -12.40 3.09 -5.76
N LEU A 26 -11.71 1.96 -5.97
CA LEU A 26 -10.80 1.37 -4.97
C LEU A 26 -9.67 2.33 -4.59
N LYS A 27 -9.12 3.07 -5.56
CA LYS A 27 -8.10 4.09 -5.31
C LYS A 27 -8.62 5.18 -4.37
N ASN A 28 -9.87 5.62 -4.55
CA ASN A 28 -10.49 6.66 -3.72
C ASN A 28 -10.81 6.17 -2.29
N ASP A 29 -11.14 4.89 -2.11
CA ASP A 29 -11.31 4.33 -0.75
C ASP A 29 -9.95 4.20 -0.04
N MET A 30 -8.89 3.91 -0.81
CA MET A 30 -7.54 3.75 -0.30
C MET A 30 -6.83 5.08 -0.02
N ILE A 31 -7.10 6.15 -0.79
CA ILE A 31 -6.52 7.47 -0.50
C ILE A 31 -7.05 8.01 0.83
N ASP A 32 -8.35 7.90 1.09
CA ASP A 32 -8.97 8.39 2.32
C ASP A 32 -8.36 7.70 3.55
N TRP A 33 -8.24 6.36 3.47
CA TRP A 33 -7.54 5.58 4.47
C TRP A 33 -6.07 6.00 4.62
N TYR A 34 -5.33 6.14 3.52
CA TYR A 34 -3.92 6.53 3.56
C TYR A 34 -3.70 7.92 4.17
N THR A 35 -4.63 8.87 3.96
CA THR A 35 -4.51 10.25 4.46
C THR A 35 -5.03 10.45 5.88
N ASN A 36 -6.02 9.66 6.31
CA ASN A 36 -6.75 9.91 7.56
C ASN A 36 -6.56 8.83 8.63
N ASP A 37 -5.96 7.68 8.30
CA ASP A 37 -5.72 6.61 9.27
C ASP A 37 -4.52 6.92 10.18
N SER A 38 -4.80 7.05 11.48
CA SER A 38 -3.83 7.43 12.50
C SER A 38 -2.71 6.41 12.68
N GLU A 39 -2.97 5.13 12.44
CA GLU A 39 -1.97 4.07 12.52
C GLU A 39 -1.00 4.18 11.35
N VAL A 40 -1.51 4.34 10.13
CA VAL A 40 -0.70 4.58 8.94
C VAL A 40 0.16 5.83 9.12
N ILE A 41 -0.43 6.95 9.55
CA ILE A 41 0.27 8.22 9.80
C ILE A 41 1.38 8.03 10.86
N ALA A 42 1.11 7.29 11.94
CA ALA A 42 2.11 7.04 12.98
C ALA A 42 3.30 6.22 12.46
N VAL A 43 3.05 5.19 11.63
CA VAL A 43 4.13 4.40 11.01
C VAL A 43 4.93 5.23 10.02
N LEU A 44 4.24 6.04 9.22
CA LEU A 44 4.81 6.98 8.26
C LEU A 44 5.77 7.97 8.95
N GLU A 45 5.33 8.67 9.99
CA GLU A 45 6.15 9.63 10.74
C GLU A 45 7.38 8.98 11.40
N ARG A 46 7.23 7.76 11.94
CA ARG A 46 8.35 7.03 12.55
C ARG A 46 9.42 6.61 11.53
N THR A 47 9.03 6.49 10.26
CA THR A 47 9.85 6.00 9.16
C THR A 47 10.66 7.12 8.47
N ARG A 48 10.33 8.39 8.76
CA ARG A 48 10.82 9.61 8.11
C ARG A 48 12.34 9.86 8.13
N ARG A 49 13.10 9.24 9.04
CA ARG A 49 14.45 9.72 9.43
C ARG A 49 15.62 9.48 8.46
N LYS A 50 15.53 8.66 7.41
CA LYS A 50 16.70 8.43 6.51
C LYS A 50 16.38 8.16 5.03
N HIS A 51 15.27 7.48 4.71
CA HIS A 51 14.91 7.11 3.33
C HIS A 51 13.43 7.36 2.98
N TRP A 52 12.88 8.49 3.42
CA TRP A 52 11.46 8.82 3.28
C TRP A 52 10.94 8.76 1.84
N LYS A 53 11.72 9.30 0.88
CA LYS A 53 11.37 9.30 -0.54
C LYS A 53 11.25 7.88 -1.12
N GLN A 54 12.19 7.00 -0.78
CA GLN A 54 12.20 5.61 -1.27
C GLN A 54 11.06 4.81 -0.64
N PHE A 55 10.86 4.96 0.67
CA PHE A 55 9.78 4.30 1.38
C PHE A 55 8.39 4.70 0.86
N LYS A 56 8.15 6.00 0.61
CA LYS A 56 6.91 6.46 -0.02
C LYS A 56 6.66 5.78 -1.35
N LYS A 57 7.69 5.66 -2.20
CA LYS A 57 7.59 4.99 -3.50
C LYS A 57 7.24 3.51 -3.34
N GLU A 58 7.89 2.82 -2.41
CA GLU A 58 7.63 1.40 -2.14
C GLU A 58 6.23 1.16 -1.56
N LEU A 59 5.77 2.01 -0.64
CA LEU A 59 4.43 1.92 -0.08
C LEU A 59 3.35 2.18 -1.15
N VAL A 60 3.54 3.22 -1.95
CA VAL A 60 2.69 3.50 -3.11
C VAL A 60 2.65 2.33 -4.07
N ALA A 61 3.82 1.76 -4.41
CA ALA A 61 3.91 0.62 -5.30
C ALA A 61 3.20 -0.61 -4.73
N ALA A 62 3.31 -0.85 -3.42
CA ALA A 62 2.62 -1.95 -2.75
C ALA A 62 1.09 -1.76 -2.79
N ILE A 63 0.60 -0.54 -2.54
CA ILE A 63 -0.84 -0.23 -2.63
C ILE A 63 -1.35 -0.45 -4.06
N TRP A 64 -0.63 0.05 -5.08
CA TRP A 64 -0.99 -0.16 -6.48
C TRP A 64 -0.99 -1.64 -6.86
N ALA A 65 0.06 -2.40 -6.49
CA ALA A 65 0.14 -3.82 -6.76
C ALA A 65 -1.02 -4.59 -6.13
N ALA A 66 -1.40 -4.25 -4.89
CA ALA A 66 -2.55 -4.84 -4.22
C ALA A 66 -3.85 -4.52 -4.96
N ILE A 67 -4.12 -3.24 -5.26
CA ILE A 67 -5.31 -2.80 -6.00
C ILE A 67 -5.43 -3.56 -7.34
N VAL A 68 -4.35 -3.64 -8.12
CA VAL A 68 -4.33 -4.36 -9.40
C VAL A 68 -4.60 -5.85 -9.21
N TYR A 69 -3.91 -6.49 -8.26
CA TYR A 69 -4.06 -7.91 -7.96
C TYR A 69 -5.50 -8.25 -7.56
N TYR A 70 -6.07 -7.51 -6.62
CA TYR A 70 -7.43 -7.79 -6.15
C TYR A 70 -8.49 -7.49 -7.20
N THR A 71 -8.29 -6.46 -8.04
CA THR A 71 -9.20 -6.19 -9.17
C THR A 71 -9.16 -7.31 -10.20
N TRP A 72 -7.95 -7.79 -10.55
CA TRP A 72 -7.79 -8.96 -11.42
C TRP A 72 -8.42 -10.22 -10.81
N LYS A 73 -8.20 -10.47 -9.52
CA LYS A 73 -8.74 -11.62 -8.79
C LYS A 73 -10.27 -11.60 -8.76
N ALA A 74 -10.86 -10.44 -8.45
CA ALA A 74 -12.32 -10.27 -8.46
C ALA A 74 -12.91 -10.58 -9.84
N ARG A 75 -12.30 -10.04 -10.91
CA ARG A 75 -12.72 -10.33 -12.29
C ARG A 75 -12.65 -11.83 -12.61
N ASN A 76 -11.53 -12.48 -12.30
CA ASN A 76 -11.36 -13.91 -12.56
C ASN A 76 -12.36 -14.75 -11.77
N TRP A 77 -12.66 -14.41 -10.53
CA TRP A 77 -13.67 -15.13 -9.76
C TRP A 77 -15.08 -14.97 -10.33
N THR A 78 -15.43 -13.79 -10.84
CA THR A 78 -16.69 -13.61 -11.54
C THR A 78 -16.76 -14.46 -12.82
N THR A 79 -15.70 -14.45 -13.63
CA THR A 79 -15.66 -15.20 -14.90
C THR A 79 -15.64 -16.72 -14.72
N PHE A 80 -14.86 -17.23 -13.77
CA PHE A 80 -14.60 -18.67 -13.65
C PHE A 80 -15.34 -19.37 -12.52
N LYS A 81 -15.80 -18.64 -11.50
CA LYS A 81 -16.49 -19.22 -10.33
C LYS A 81 -17.92 -18.72 -10.17
N ASN A 82 -18.38 -17.83 -11.05
CA ASN A 82 -19.67 -17.16 -10.97
C ASN A 82 -19.94 -16.52 -9.59
N MET A 83 -18.86 -16.10 -8.92
CA MET A 83 -18.89 -15.50 -7.60
C MET A 83 -18.80 -13.98 -7.72
N SER A 84 -19.72 -13.28 -7.06
CA SER A 84 -19.64 -11.84 -6.85
C SER A 84 -18.77 -11.55 -5.63
N VAL A 85 -17.71 -10.76 -5.81
CA VAL A 85 -16.83 -10.36 -4.71
C VAL A 85 -17.27 -9.00 -4.20
N GLN A 86 -17.58 -8.91 -2.91
CA GLN A 86 -17.92 -7.64 -2.29
C GLN A 86 -16.67 -6.74 -2.20
N THR A 87 -16.82 -5.50 -2.64
CA THR A 87 -15.73 -4.51 -2.67
C THR A 87 -15.16 -4.25 -1.28
N GLU A 88 -16.02 -4.21 -0.26
CA GLU A 88 -15.62 -3.95 1.13
C GLU A 88 -14.67 -5.02 1.66
N THR A 89 -14.94 -6.30 1.38
CA THR A 89 -14.07 -7.41 1.78
C THR A 89 -12.69 -7.30 1.12
N VAL A 90 -12.63 -6.86 -0.14
CA VAL A 90 -11.37 -6.62 -0.85
C VAL A 90 -10.60 -5.46 -0.24
N VAL A 91 -11.28 -4.35 0.08
CA VAL A 91 -10.66 -3.19 0.74
C VAL A 91 -10.08 -3.58 2.10
N LEU A 92 -10.83 -4.32 2.91
CA LEU A 92 -10.36 -4.83 4.21
C LEU A 92 -9.12 -5.71 4.07
N GLN A 93 -9.11 -6.60 3.08
CA GLN A 93 -7.97 -7.47 2.84
C GLN A 93 -6.73 -6.69 2.38
N ILE A 94 -6.89 -5.70 1.48
CA ILE A 94 -5.80 -4.82 1.06
C ILE A 94 -5.23 -4.06 2.26
N LYS A 95 -6.09 -3.47 3.11
CA LYS A 95 -5.65 -2.75 4.32
C LYS A 95 -4.83 -3.67 5.23
N LYS A 96 -5.32 -4.88 5.50
CA LYS A 96 -4.62 -5.87 6.31
C LYS A 96 -3.25 -6.22 5.74
N ASP A 97 -3.18 -6.54 4.45
CA ASP A 97 -1.91 -6.90 3.78
C ASP A 97 -0.88 -5.75 3.84
N ILE A 98 -1.33 -4.49 3.74
CA ILE A 98 -0.46 -3.32 3.84
C ILE A 98 0.02 -3.10 5.27
N VAL A 99 -0.85 -3.25 6.28
CA VAL A 99 -0.48 -3.14 7.70
C VAL A 99 0.55 -4.22 8.06
N GLU A 100 0.34 -5.47 7.64
CA GLU A 100 1.30 -6.56 7.88
C GLU A 100 2.67 -6.27 7.24
N ARG A 101 2.70 -5.73 6.01
CA ARG A 101 3.96 -5.31 5.36
C ARG A 101 4.64 -4.17 6.09
N LEU A 102 3.88 -3.20 6.59
CA LEU A 102 4.40 -2.11 7.42
C LEU A 102 4.99 -2.64 8.72
N ASP A 103 4.38 -3.63 9.35
CA ASP A 103 4.89 -4.27 10.57
C ASP A 103 6.16 -5.08 10.34
N LEU A 104 6.25 -5.83 9.24
CA LEU A 104 7.49 -6.51 8.85
C LEU A 104 8.65 -5.52 8.69
N LEU A 105 8.39 -4.34 8.14
CA LEU A 105 9.38 -3.26 8.04
C LEU A 105 9.78 -2.68 9.40
N LYS A 106 8.85 -2.63 10.38
CA LYS A 106 9.18 -2.28 11.77
C LYS A 106 10.11 -3.33 12.40
N MET A 107 9.82 -4.62 12.22
CA MET A 107 10.60 -5.71 12.81
C MET A 107 12.01 -5.84 12.21
N GLY A 108 12.16 -5.66 10.89
CA GLY A 108 13.45 -5.66 10.21
C GLY A 108 14.42 -4.54 10.67
N ARG A 109 13.93 -3.49 11.34
CA ARG A 109 14.75 -2.46 12.00
C ARG A 109 15.20 -2.86 13.40
N LYS A 110 14.35 -3.53 14.18
CA LYS A 110 14.74 -4.07 15.50
C LYS A 110 15.89 -5.08 15.36
N GLY A 111 15.82 -5.94 14.34
CA GLY A 111 16.90 -6.88 14.02
C GLY A 111 18.26 -6.20 13.81
N ARG A 112 18.31 -5.10 13.03
CA ARG A 112 19.53 -4.32 12.79
C ARG A 112 20.06 -3.60 14.04
N SER A 113 19.17 -3.16 14.93
CA SER A 113 19.57 -2.57 16.21
C SER A 113 20.30 -3.60 17.08
N CYS A 114 19.79 -4.83 17.14
CA CYS A 114 20.47 -5.93 17.83
C CYS A 114 21.82 -6.26 17.17
N THR A 115 21.91 -6.27 15.83
CA THR A 115 23.20 -6.49 15.15
C THR A 115 24.22 -5.41 15.50
N SER A 116 23.82 -4.14 15.55
CA SER A 116 24.72 -3.03 15.94
C SER A 116 25.15 -3.08 17.41
N LEU A 117 24.29 -3.60 18.30
CA LEU A 117 24.58 -3.84 19.72
C LEU A 117 25.54 -5.02 19.89
N ILE A 118 25.29 -6.13 19.19
CA ILE A 118 26.18 -7.29 19.16
C ILE A 118 27.56 -6.91 18.61
N HIS A 119 27.60 -6.14 17.53
CA HIS A 119 28.88 -5.66 16.98
C HIS A 119 29.65 -4.76 17.95
N ARG A 120 28.96 -3.97 18.79
CA ARG A 120 29.58 -3.15 19.85
C ARG A 120 30.01 -3.97 21.07
N LEU A 121 29.34 -5.08 21.35
CA LEU A 121 29.67 -5.97 22.47
C LEU A 121 30.79 -6.96 22.13
N ILE A 122 31.05 -7.22 20.85
CA ILE A 122 32.12 -8.12 20.40
C ILE A 122 33.43 -7.36 20.10
N TRP A 123 33.36 -6.06 19.75
CA TRP A 123 34.54 -5.26 19.36
C TRP A 123 34.95 -4.17 20.38
N ASN A 124 34.41 -4.18 21.60
CA ASN A 124 34.94 -3.48 22.79
C ASN A 124 35.27 -4.51 23.86
#